data_AF-A0A534FKJ1-F1
#
_entry.id   AF-A0A534FKJ1-F1
#
_cell.length_a   1.000
_cell.length_b   1.000
_cell.length_c   1.000
_cell.angle_alpha   90.00
_cell.angle_beta   90.00
_cell.angle_gamma   90.00
#
_symmetry.space_group_name_H-M   'P 1'
#
loop_
_entity.id
_entity.type
_entity.pdbx_description
1 polymer ?
#
loop_
_entity_poly.entity_id
_entity_poly.type
_entity_poly.pdbx_seq_one_letter_code
_entity_poly.pdbx_strand_id
1 'polypeptide(L)'
;MDTGSVQRSAEGTPRTRNSELAGELRAAAVEGDDVRVTQLLSDLLHLQGLSRGQRISMQLTTLLNMVHSLRCVTLTDELTGLFNRRGFVQSGTRLLDVASRDVRAAHLIYFDLNHLERINQTMGRSTGDVMIRQMGNFMRDLFPSYGVYEVLGRLS
;
A
#
# COMPACT_ATOMS: atom_id res chain seq x y z
N MET A 1 46.51 26.58 28.12
CA MET A 1 45.96 27.56 27.17
C MET A 1 46.17 26.94 25.80
N ASP A 2 45.19 26.57 24.99
CA ASP A 2 43.76 26.81 24.97
C ASP A 2 43.12 25.67 24.13
N THR A 3 41.84 25.43 24.42
CA THR A 3 40.78 24.60 23.83
C THR A 3 40.90 24.23 22.34
N GLY A 4 40.28 23.19 21.80
CA GLY A 4 39.17 22.36 22.24
C GLY A 4 38.55 21.73 20.98
N SER A 5 38.30 20.44 21.06
CA SER A 5 37.51 19.65 20.13
C SER A 5 36.16 20.29 19.82
N VAL A 6 35.77 20.36 18.53
CA VAL A 6 34.36 20.24 18.14
C VAL A 6 34.27 19.41 16.86
N GLN A 7 34.17 18.10 17.06
CA GLN A 7 33.59 17.17 16.10
C GLN A 7 32.20 16.82 16.65
N ARG A 8 31.15 17.15 15.88
CA ARG A 8 29.79 16.55 15.85
C ARG A 8 28.75 17.62 15.55
N SER A 9 28.30 17.66 14.30
CA SER A 9 26.97 18.16 13.94
C SER A 9 26.28 17.07 13.14
N ALA A 10 25.56 16.19 13.84
CA ALA A 10 24.70 15.18 13.24
C ALA A 10 23.56 14.81 14.21
N GLU A 11 22.94 15.80 14.85
CA GLU A 11 21.69 15.62 15.58
C GLU A 11 20.55 16.26 14.79
N GLY A 12 20.02 15.48 13.83
CA GLY A 12 18.73 15.80 13.23
C GLY A 12 17.66 15.82 14.33
N THR A 13 16.75 16.81 14.27
CA THR A 13 15.67 16.93 15.25
C THR A 13 14.88 15.63 15.37
N PRO A 14 14.29 15.31 16.54
CA PRO A 14 13.58 14.04 16.77
C PRO A 14 12.56 13.71 15.68
N ARG A 15 11.90 14.72 15.11
CA ARG A 15 10.96 14.57 13.99
C ARG A 15 11.60 14.05 12.71
N THR A 16 12.80 14.52 12.36
CA THR A 16 13.52 14.10 11.15
C THR A 16 13.94 12.64 11.26
N ARG A 17 14.53 12.27 12.40
CA ARG A 17 14.97 10.91 12.71
C ARG A 17 13.81 9.91 12.73
N ASN A 18 12.64 10.35 13.20
CA ASN A 18 11.42 9.54 13.20
C ASN A 18 10.88 9.27 11.79
N SER A 19 10.98 10.24 10.87
CA SER A 19 10.54 10.05 9.48
C SER A 19 11.45 9.08 8.72
N GLU A 20 12.76 9.11 9.01
CA GLU A 20 13.75 8.19 8.44
C GLU A 20 13.53 6.75 8.93
N LEU A 21 13.39 6.56 10.25
CA LEU A 21 13.12 5.24 10.84
C LEU A 21 11.81 4.62 10.32
N ALA A 22 10.78 5.42 10.08
CA ALA A 22 9.53 4.94 9.50
C ALA A 22 9.70 4.50 8.04
N GLY A 23 10.55 5.18 7.27
CA GLY A 23 10.91 4.81 5.90
C GLY A 23 11.70 3.51 5.83
N GLU A 24 12.72 3.37 6.69
CA GLU A 24 13.54 2.15 6.79
C GLU A 24 12.71 0.93 7.24
N LEU A 25 11.84 1.12 8.22
CA LEU A 25 10.95 0.06 8.72
C LEU A 25 9.98 -0.41 7.63
N ARG A 26 9.44 0.53 6.84
CA ARG A 26 8.60 0.21 5.68
C ARG A 26 9.38 -0.63 4.66
N ALA A 27 10.60 -0.23 4.30
CA ALA A 27 11.42 -0.95 3.32
C ALA A 27 11.72 -2.39 3.77
N ALA A 28 12.18 -2.57 5.02
CA ALA A 28 12.44 -3.88 5.60
C ALA A 28 11.21 -4.79 5.62
N ALA A 29 10.02 -4.22 5.88
CA ALA A 29 8.76 -4.96 5.86
C ALA A 29 8.34 -5.40 4.45
N VAL A 30 8.63 -4.62 3.42
CA VAL A 30 8.37 -4.99 2.02
C VAL A 30 9.31 -6.11 1.58
N GLU A 31 10.56 -6.07 2.03
CA GLU A 31 11.61 -7.03 1.69
C GLU A 31 11.50 -8.35 2.47
N GLY A 32 10.62 -8.43 3.48
CA GLY A 32 10.46 -9.61 4.33
C GLY A 32 11.64 -9.83 5.29
N ASP A 33 12.38 -8.78 5.61
CA ASP A 33 13.53 -8.84 6.53
C ASP A 33 13.06 -8.71 7.98
N ASP A 34 12.56 -9.81 8.53
CA ASP A 34 12.00 -9.89 9.89
C ASP A 34 13.00 -9.47 10.98
N VAL A 35 14.30 -9.71 10.75
CA VAL A 35 15.38 -9.33 11.68
C VAL A 35 15.51 -7.81 11.71
N ARG A 36 15.55 -7.18 10.54
CA ARG A 36 15.64 -5.73 10.40
C ARG A 36 14.38 -5.03 10.94
N VAL A 37 13.20 -5.59 10.69
CA VAL A 37 11.93 -5.10 11.25
C VAL A 37 11.97 -5.13 12.78
N THR A 38 12.41 -6.25 13.38
CA THR A 38 12.50 -6.41 14.83
C THR A 38 13.48 -5.41 15.45
N GLN A 39 14.64 -5.19 14.81
CA GLN A 39 15.63 -4.23 15.27
C GLN A 39 15.10 -2.79 15.26
N LEU A 40 14.49 -2.37 14.15
CA LEU A 40 13.93 -1.01 14.00
C LEU A 40 12.74 -0.75 14.94
N LEU A 41 11.91 -1.77 15.18
CA LEU A 41 10.86 -1.68 16.19
C LEU A 41 11.45 -1.56 17.59
N SER A 42 12.48 -2.33 17.92
CA SER A 42 13.17 -2.24 19.22
C SER A 42 13.75 -0.83 19.44
N ASP A 43 14.42 -0.27 18.43
CA ASP A 43 15.00 1.08 18.49
C ASP A 43 13.92 2.16 18.70
N LEU A 44 12.75 2.00 18.08
CA LEU A 44 11.57 2.85 18.30
C LEU A 44 10.99 2.72 19.71
N LEU A 45 10.98 1.49 20.26
CA LEU A 45 10.43 1.18 21.57
C LEU A 45 11.33 1.66 22.72
N HIS A 46 12.63 1.79 22.49
CA HIS A 46 13.62 2.14 23.51
C HIS A 46 13.97 3.63 23.60
N LEU A 47 13.31 4.50 22.81
CA LEU A 47 13.50 5.95 22.91
C LEU A 47 13.21 6.47 24.32
N GLN A 48 14.25 6.95 25.01
CA GLN A 48 14.16 7.54 26.35
C GLN A 48 13.77 9.03 26.28
N GLY A 49 13.04 9.52 27.29
CA GLY A 49 12.63 10.93 27.41
C GLY A 49 11.15 11.24 27.11
N LEU A 50 10.34 10.23 26.76
CA LEU A 50 8.90 10.40 26.50
C LEU A 50 8.04 9.94 27.69
N SER A 51 6.85 10.54 27.85
CA SER A 51 5.84 10.05 28.78
C SER A 51 5.24 8.73 28.30
N ARG A 52 4.61 7.96 29.20
CA ARG A 52 3.95 6.70 28.85
C ARG A 52 2.87 6.90 27.78
N GLY A 53 2.11 7.98 27.85
CA GLY A 53 1.09 8.33 26.85
C GLY A 53 1.70 8.66 25.48
N GLN A 54 2.83 9.37 25.45
CA GLN A 54 3.55 9.69 24.22
C GLN A 54 4.12 8.44 23.55
N ARG A 55 4.67 7.50 24.33
CA ARG A 55 5.14 6.21 23.82
C ARG A 55 4.01 5.41 23.16
N ILE A 56 2.86 5.29 23.83
CA ILE A 56 1.70 4.55 23.30
C ILE A 56 1.16 5.21 22.02
N SER A 57 1.04 6.54 22.00
CA SER A 57 0.55 7.26 20.83
C SER A 57 1.51 7.14 19.63
N MET A 58 2.82 7.20 19.86
CA MET A 58 3.81 6.95 18.80
C MET A 58 3.77 5.50 18.30
N GLN A 59 3.72 4.52 19.20
CA GLN A 59 3.60 3.10 18.84
C GLN A 59 2.38 2.84 17.94
N LEU A 60 1.22 3.38 18.34
CA LEU A 60 -0.01 3.23 17.57
C LEU A 60 0.10 3.88 16.19
N THR A 61 0.69 5.07 16.11
CA THR A 61 0.88 5.79 14.84
C THR A 61 1.82 5.03 13.90
N THR A 62 2.95 4.53 14.40
CA THR A 62 3.89 3.71 13.61
C THR A 62 3.23 2.43 13.11
N LEU A 63 2.50 1.72 13.98
CA LEU A 63 1.83 0.48 13.60
C LEU A 63 0.76 0.73 12.53
N LEU A 64 -0.06 1.78 12.69
CA LEU A 64 -1.06 2.16 11.69
C LEU A 64 -0.41 2.53 10.34
N ASN A 65 0.70 3.27 10.37
CA ASN A 65 1.45 3.60 9.17
C ASN A 65 2.02 2.35 8.50
N MET A 66 2.56 1.40 9.26
CA MET A 66 3.11 0.15 8.72
C MET A 66 2.01 -0.73 8.13
N VAL A 67 0.87 -0.87 8.81
CA VAL A 67 -0.32 -1.54 8.26
C VAL A 67 -0.80 -0.88 6.97
N HIS A 68 -0.81 0.45 6.91
CA HIS A 68 -1.17 1.17 5.69
C HIS A 68 -0.13 0.95 4.59
N SER A 69 1.15 0.87 4.95
CA SER A 69 2.26 0.60 4.04
C SER A 69 2.18 -0.78 3.41
N LEU A 70 1.96 -1.81 4.23
CA LEU A 70 1.74 -3.18 3.77
C LEU A 70 0.52 -3.25 2.84
N ARG A 71 -0.56 -2.55 3.18
CA ARG A 71 -1.70 -2.37 2.28
C ARG A 71 -1.34 -1.65 0.98
N CYS A 72 -0.43 -0.68 1.01
CA CYS A 72 0.06 -0.03 -0.20
C CYS A 72 0.99 -0.91 -1.03
N VAL A 73 1.64 -1.94 -0.47
CA VAL A 73 2.49 -2.87 -1.23
C VAL A 73 1.66 -3.83 -2.07
N THR A 74 0.41 -4.08 -1.70
CA THR A 74 -0.47 -4.92 -2.51
C THR A 74 -0.73 -4.23 -3.86
N LEU A 75 -0.64 -5.00 -4.93
CA LEU A 75 -1.11 -4.55 -6.26
C LEU A 75 -2.58 -4.89 -6.49
N THR A 76 -3.20 -5.57 -5.52
CA THR A 76 -4.56 -6.10 -5.61
C THR A 76 -5.50 -5.37 -4.67
N ASP A 77 -6.73 -5.17 -5.12
CA ASP A 77 -7.86 -4.73 -4.30
C ASP A 77 -8.31 -5.87 -3.39
N GLU A 78 -8.34 -5.63 -2.07
CA GLU A 78 -8.64 -6.66 -1.07
C GLU A 78 -10.08 -7.19 -1.20
N LEU A 79 -11.01 -6.35 -1.68
CA LEU A 79 -12.42 -6.74 -1.77
C LEU A 79 -12.66 -7.69 -2.96
N THR A 80 -12.06 -7.42 -4.11
CA THR A 80 -12.33 -8.16 -5.37
C THR A 80 -11.23 -9.12 -5.78
N GLY A 81 -10.00 -8.94 -5.27
CA GLY A 81 -8.80 -9.64 -5.71
C GLY A 81 -8.31 -9.23 -7.11
N LEU A 82 -8.97 -8.26 -7.77
CA LEU A 82 -8.47 -7.66 -9.01
C LEU A 82 -7.31 -6.73 -8.71
N PHE A 83 -6.60 -6.23 -9.74
CA PHE A 83 -5.62 -5.19 -9.47
C PHE A 83 -6.29 -3.95 -8.86
N ASN A 84 -5.66 -3.34 -7.86
CA ASN A 84 -6.03 -1.98 -7.46
C ASN A 84 -5.54 -0.99 -8.52
N ARG A 85 -5.87 0.30 -8.37
CA ARG A 85 -5.46 1.35 -9.34
C ARG A 85 -3.97 1.31 -9.66
N ARG A 86 -3.10 1.07 -8.67
CA ARG A 86 -1.65 0.99 -8.88
C ARG A 86 -1.27 -0.25 -9.70
N GLY A 87 -1.79 -1.41 -9.31
CA GLY A 87 -1.58 -2.67 -10.06
C GLY A 87 -2.08 -2.59 -11.49
N PHE A 88 -3.24 -1.96 -11.71
CA PHE A 88 -3.83 -1.81 -13.04
C PHE A 88 -2.95 -0.94 -13.94
N VAL A 89 -2.49 0.21 -13.46
CA VAL A 89 -1.62 1.09 -14.25
C VAL A 89 -0.29 0.40 -14.55
N GLN A 90 0.32 -0.27 -13.56
CA GLN A 90 1.59 -0.96 -13.74
C GLN A 90 1.49 -2.10 -14.77
N SER A 91 0.49 -2.98 -14.61
CA SER A 91 0.28 -4.11 -15.51
C SER A 91 -0.21 -3.66 -16.89
N GLY A 92 -1.09 -2.65 -16.94
CA GLY A 92 -1.61 -2.08 -18.18
C GLY A 92 -0.53 -1.41 -19.02
N THR A 93 0.42 -0.70 -18.39
CA THR A 93 1.58 -0.11 -19.09
C THR A 93 2.41 -1.21 -19.75
N ARG A 94 2.70 -2.30 -19.03
CA ARG A 94 3.43 -3.46 -19.58
C ARG A 94 2.66 -4.11 -20.74
N LEU A 95 1.33 -4.23 -20.64
CA LEU A 95 0.50 -4.76 -21.72
C LEU A 95 0.58 -3.88 -22.97
N LEU A 96 0.55 -2.55 -22.81
CA LEU A 96 0.69 -1.61 -23.93
C LEU A 96 2.08 -1.71 -24.59
N ASP A 97 3.15 -1.89 -23.80
CA ASP A 97 4.50 -2.11 -24.34
C ASP A 97 4.56 -3.38 -25.21
N VAL A 98 3.93 -4.47 -24.75
CA VAL A 98 3.84 -5.73 -25.51
C VAL A 98 3.00 -5.54 -26.78
N ALA A 99 1.81 -4.93 -26.67
CA ALA A 99 0.95 -4.68 -27.80
C ALA A 99 1.63 -3.80 -28.87
N SER A 100 2.40 -2.79 -28.44
CA SER A 100 3.18 -1.94 -29.35
C SER A 100 4.30 -2.71 -30.06
N ARG A 101 4.99 -3.63 -29.37
CA ARG A 101 6.05 -4.48 -29.97
C ARG A 101 5.48 -5.48 -30.97
N ASP A 102 4.32 -6.05 -30.65
CA ASP A 102 3.67 -7.09 -31.46
C ASP A 102 2.75 -6.52 -32.55
N VAL A 103 2.69 -5.18 -32.69
CA VAL A 103 1.80 -4.47 -33.63
C VAL A 103 0.35 -4.91 -33.47
N ARG A 104 -0.10 -5.03 -32.21
CA ARG A 104 -1.48 -5.39 -31.85
C ARG A 104 -2.22 -4.19 -31.29
N ALA A 105 -3.53 -4.15 -31.55
CA ALA A 105 -4.42 -3.21 -30.90
C ALA A 105 -4.62 -3.58 -29.43
N ALA A 106 -4.72 -2.56 -28.57
CA ALA A 106 -5.16 -2.70 -27.19
C ALA A 106 -6.48 -1.95 -27.00
N HIS A 107 -7.36 -2.49 -26.17
CA HIS A 107 -8.66 -1.92 -25.87
C HIS A 107 -8.77 -1.63 -24.37
N LEU A 108 -9.32 -0.46 -24.02
CA LEU A 108 -9.63 -0.09 -22.64
C LEU A 108 -11.13 0.01 -22.49
N ILE A 109 -11.66 -0.71 -21.50
CA ILE A 109 -13.08 -0.67 -21.14
C ILE A 109 -13.16 -0.24 -19.68
N TYR A 110 -14.01 0.75 -19.41
CA TYR A 110 -14.33 1.21 -18.07
C TYR A 110 -15.84 1.07 -17.83
N PHE A 111 -16.21 0.53 -16.68
CA PHE A 111 -17.58 0.36 -16.26
C PHE A 111 -17.72 0.78 -14.80
N ASP A 112 -18.88 1.33 -14.46
CA ASP A 112 -19.24 1.73 -13.09
C ASP A 112 -20.45 0.93 -12.60
N LEU A 113 -20.48 0.66 -11.30
CA LEU A 113 -21.60 -0.01 -10.64
C LEU A 113 -22.68 1.02 -10.30
N ASN A 114 -23.63 1.17 -11.21
CA ASN A 114 -24.76 2.09 -11.03
C ASN A 114 -25.53 1.81 -9.72
N HIS A 115 -25.96 2.88 -9.04
CA HIS A 115 -26.84 2.85 -7.86
C HIS A 115 -26.28 2.15 -6.61
N LEU A 116 -24.99 1.85 -6.55
CA LEU A 116 -24.37 1.21 -5.39
C LEU A 116 -24.59 2.00 -4.08
N GLU A 117 -24.56 3.34 -4.15
CA GLU A 117 -24.84 4.19 -2.98
C GLU A 117 -26.25 3.97 -2.42
N ARG A 118 -27.26 3.92 -3.28
CA ARG A 118 -28.66 3.66 -2.87
C ARG A 118 -28.81 2.27 -2.25
N ILE A 119 -28.11 1.27 -2.78
CA ILE A 119 -28.10 -0.09 -2.22
C ILE A 119 -27.45 -0.08 -0.83
N ASN A 120 -26.32 0.62 -0.68
CA ASN A 120 -25.66 0.77 0.63
C ASN A 120 -26.56 1.46 1.66
N GLN A 121 -27.30 2.48 1.25
CA GLN A 121 -28.26 3.18 2.12
C GLN A 121 -29.45 2.30 2.52
N THR A 122 -29.94 1.46 1.60
CA THR A 122 -31.16 0.66 1.82
C THR A 122 -30.88 -0.68 2.51
N MET A 123 -29.78 -1.34 2.15
CA MET A 123 -29.47 -2.73 2.53
C MET A 123 -28.15 -2.87 3.30
N GLY A 124 -27.51 -1.75 3.61
CA GLY A 124 -26.25 -1.71 4.34
C GLY A 124 -25.02 -1.93 3.45
N ARG A 125 -23.88 -1.44 3.94
CA ARG A 125 -22.59 -1.48 3.24
C ARG A 125 -22.10 -2.89 2.93
N SER A 126 -22.39 -3.86 3.79
CA SER A 126 -22.04 -5.26 3.57
C SER A 126 -22.67 -5.84 2.30
N THR A 127 -23.90 -5.45 1.98
CA THR A 127 -24.60 -5.86 0.76
C THR A 127 -23.93 -5.26 -0.48
N GLY A 128 -23.54 -3.99 -0.43
CA GLY A 128 -22.75 -3.39 -1.51
C GLY A 128 -21.40 -4.09 -1.70
N ASP A 129 -20.73 -4.45 -0.62
CA ASP A 129 -19.47 -5.19 -0.68
C ASP A 129 -19.65 -6.58 -1.31
N VAL A 130 -20.79 -7.25 -1.12
CA VAL A 130 -21.14 -8.50 -1.81
C VAL A 130 -21.28 -8.27 -3.31
N MET A 131 -21.99 -7.22 -3.74
CA MET A 131 -22.16 -6.90 -5.16
C MET A 131 -20.83 -6.57 -5.84
N ILE A 132 -19.97 -5.79 -5.18
CA ILE A 132 -18.63 -5.48 -5.70
C ILE A 132 -17.81 -6.77 -5.86
N ARG A 133 -17.86 -7.67 -4.87
CA ARG A 133 -17.21 -9.00 -4.95
C ARG A 133 -17.73 -9.83 -6.12
N GLN A 134 -19.05 -9.88 -6.30
CA GLN A 134 -19.67 -10.61 -7.40
C GLN A 134 -19.25 -10.03 -8.76
N MET A 135 -19.19 -8.70 -8.90
CA MET A 135 -18.69 -8.07 -10.11
C MET A 135 -17.23 -8.42 -10.37
N GLY A 136 -16.37 -8.41 -9.34
CA GLY A 136 -14.97 -8.82 -9.47
C GLY A 136 -14.81 -10.26 -9.95
N ASN A 137 -15.61 -11.19 -9.42
CA ASN A 137 -15.62 -12.58 -9.86
C ASN A 137 -16.16 -12.71 -11.30
N PHE A 138 -17.27 -12.04 -11.61
CA PHE A 138 -17.86 -12.03 -12.94
C PHE A 138 -16.87 -11.55 -14.02
N MET A 139 -16.09 -10.50 -13.72
CA MET A 139 -15.03 -10.03 -14.62
C MET A 139 -13.94 -11.09 -14.83
N ARG A 140 -13.55 -11.82 -13.79
CA ARG A 140 -12.57 -12.91 -13.90
C ARG A 140 -13.08 -14.08 -14.73
N ASP A 141 -14.37 -14.40 -14.61
CA ASP A 141 -15.01 -15.48 -15.36
C ASP A 141 -15.18 -15.12 -16.85
N LEU A 142 -15.44 -13.84 -17.16
CA LEU A 142 -15.52 -13.34 -18.54
C LEU A 142 -14.16 -13.26 -19.24
N PHE A 143 -13.11 -12.97 -18.48
CA PHE A 143 -11.73 -12.83 -18.95
C PHE A 143 -10.83 -13.85 -18.26
N PRO A 144 -10.99 -15.16 -18.55
CA PRO A 144 -10.30 -16.23 -17.83
C PRO A 144 -8.82 -16.40 -18.23
N SER A 145 -8.24 -15.47 -19.00
CA SER A 145 -6.95 -15.71 -19.66
C SER A 145 -5.74 -15.54 -18.72
N TYR A 146 -4.69 -16.34 -18.99
CA TYR A 146 -3.50 -16.58 -18.16
C TYR A 146 -2.50 -15.41 -18.07
N GLY A 147 -2.98 -14.16 -17.92
CA GLY A 147 -2.18 -13.04 -17.41
C GLY A 147 -1.30 -12.29 -18.41
N VAL A 148 -1.34 -12.61 -19.72
CA VAL A 148 -0.46 -11.94 -20.72
C VAL A 148 -1.18 -10.85 -21.53
N TYR A 149 -2.46 -11.02 -21.84
CA TYR A 149 -3.20 -10.13 -22.76
C TYR A 149 -4.37 -9.37 -22.12
N GLU A 150 -4.57 -9.54 -20.81
CA GLU A 150 -5.71 -8.96 -20.10
C GLU A 150 -5.24 -8.40 -18.77
N VAL A 151 -5.73 -7.20 -18.42
CA VAL A 151 -5.45 -6.55 -17.14
C VAL A 151 -6.78 -6.08 -16.57
N LEU A 152 -7.20 -6.71 -15.48
CA LEU A 152 -8.43 -6.37 -14.76
C LEU A 152 -8.09 -5.61 -13.49
N GLY A 153 -8.74 -4.46 -13.29
CA GLY A 153 -8.51 -3.67 -12.09
C GLY A 153 -9.74 -2.90 -11.63
N ARG A 154 -9.80 -2.69 -10.32
CA ARG A 154 -10.75 -1.81 -9.66
C ARG A 154 -10.11 -0.45 -9.41
N LEU A 155 -10.76 0.59 -9.92
CA LEU A 155 -10.39 1.98 -9.74
C LEU A 155 -11.27 2.60 -8.65
N SER A 156 -10.94 2.33 -7.39
CA SER A 156 -11.57 2.95 -6.21
C SER A 156 -10.89 4.25 -5.81
#